data_AF-A0A2D6TV34-F1
#
_entry.id   AF-A0A2D6TV34-F1
#
_cell.length_a   1.000
_cell.length_b   1.000
_cell.length_c   1.000
_cell.angle_alpha   90.00
_cell.angle_beta   90.00
_cell.angle_gamma   90.00
#
_symmetry.space_group_name_H-M   'P 1'
#
loop_
_entity.id
_entity.type
_entity.pdbx_description
1 polymer ?
#
loop_
_entity_poly.entity_id
_entity_poly.type
_entity_poly.pdbx_seq_one_letter_code
_entity_poly.pdbx_strand_id
1 'polypeptide(L)'
;MIGPVQQREIVKLKGKLPNDVYNNLKRMCRALNVEINSSDVYRTAKAIDENIEKIALSRGYELTLDDEPSFNKSSHDVYQETLSFMDDLRILALNPDFAIPGGVLIPDRLRTKEASSQDNLALMNDALAETDAIKYVLGVREHAAQLSSHEEKSATDVFKVIRHAHNLVQKIIEFEARAEFEGSVE
;
A
#
# COMPACT_ATOMS: atom_id res chain seq x y z
N MET A 1 -48.00 21.40 9.03
CA MET A 1 -48.04 20.86 7.66
C MET A 1 -46.62 20.90 7.11
N ILE A 2 -45.94 19.75 7.09
CA ILE A 2 -44.58 19.60 6.54
C ILE A 2 -44.78 18.95 5.17
N GLY A 3 -44.35 19.64 4.11
CA GLY A 3 -44.47 19.15 2.72
C GLY A 3 -43.60 17.91 2.47
N PRO A 4 -43.90 17.11 1.44
CA PRO A 4 -43.17 15.88 1.18
C PRO A 4 -41.72 16.19 0.80
N VAL A 5 -40.79 15.53 1.49
CA VAL A 5 -39.37 15.50 1.17
C VAL A 5 -39.22 14.78 -0.17
N GLN A 6 -38.76 15.50 -1.20
CA GLN A 6 -38.34 14.90 -2.46
C GLN A 6 -37.19 13.93 -2.18
N GLN A 7 -37.48 12.63 -2.22
CA GLN A 7 -36.46 11.60 -2.33
C GLN A 7 -35.74 11.83 -3.67
N ARG A 8 -34.53 12.39 -3.62
CA ARG A 8 -33.64 12.41 -4.79
C ARG A 8 -33.35 10.96 -5.13
N GLU A 9 -33.87 10.48 -6.25
CA GLU A 9 -33.51 9.18 -6.80
C GLU A 9 -31.99 9.09 -6.90
N ILE A 10 -31.41 8.13 -6.17
CA ILE A 10 -30.03 7.70 -6.38
C ILE A 10 -30.02 7.08 -7.77
N VAL A 11 -29.55 7.83 -8.76
CA VAL A 11 -29.32 7.31 -10.11
C VAL A 11 -28.38 6.13 -9.96
N LYS A 12 -28.92 4.91 -10.12
CA LYS A 12 -28.12 3.68 -10.22
C LYS A 12 -27.16 3.89 -11.38
N LEU A 13 -25.88 4.09 -11.06
CA LEU A 13 -24.78 4.10 -12.04
C LEU A 13 -24.64 2.68 -12.61
N LYS A 14 -25.55 2.31 -13.52
CA LYS A 14 -25.46 1.08 -14.29
C LYS A 14 -24.25 1.16 -15.22
N GLY A 15 -23.34 0.21 -15.08
CA GLY A 15 -22.33 -0.10 -16.10
C GLY A 15 -20.93 0.49 -15.91
N LYS A 16 -20.63 1.14 -14.77
CA LYS A 16 -19.25 1.44 -14.40
C LYS A 16 -18.71 0.32 -13.52
N LEU A 17 -17.64 -0.34 -13.95
CA LEU A 17 -16.90 -1.25 -13.08
C LEU A 17 -16.32 -0.42 -11.92
N PRO A 18 -16.08 -0.99 -10.72
CA PRO A 18 -15.44 -0.27 -9.62
C PRO A 18 -14.19 0.49 -10.07
N ASN A 19 -13.37 -0.14 -10.93
CA ASN A 19 -12.20 0.50 -11.56
C ASN A 19 -12.51 1.78 -12.34
N ASP A 20 -13.66 1.88 -13.01
CA ASP A 20 -14.05 3.10 -13.74
C ASP A 20 -14.38 4.24 -12.80
N VAL A 21 -14.94 3.94 -11.63
CA VAL A 21 -15.23 4.93 -10.59
C VAL A 21 -13.93 5.43 -9.98
N TYR A 22 -13.00 4.52 -9.64
CA TYR A 22 -11.66 4.88 -9.15
C TYR A 22 -10.85 5.68 -10.17
N ASN A 23 -10.86 5.28 -11.45
CA ASN A 23 -10.15 6.01 -12.51
C ASN A 23 -10.74 7.42 -12.73
N ASN A 24 -12.06 7.57 -12.60
CA ASN A 24 -12.71 8.88 -12.67
C ASN A 24 -12.40 9.75 -11.43
N LEU A 25 -12.33 9.18 -10.24
CA LEU A 25 -11.87 9.86 -9.02
C LEU A 25 -10.40 10.28 -9.15
N LYS A 26 -9.51 9.38 -9.60
CA LYS A 26 -8.09 9.69 -9.89
C LYS A 26 -7.99 10.86 -10.89
N ARG A 27 -8.85 10.92 -11.91
CA ARG A 27 -8.94 12.06 -12.86
C ARG A 27 -9.47 13.35 -12.22
N MET A 28 -10.48 13.29 -11.36
CA MET A 28 -11.01 14.47 -10.67
C MET A 28 -10.01 15.06 -9.67
N CYS A 29 -9.26 14.22 -8.95
CA CYS A 29 -8.19 14.67 -8.06
C CYS A 29 -7.01 15.29 -8.82
N ARG A 30 -6.79 14.95 -10.09
CA ARG A 30 -5.84 15.65 -10.98
C ARG A 30 -6.38 17.01 -11.45
N ALA A 31 -7.70 17.18 -11.53
CA ALA A 31 -8.35 18.42 -11.98
C ALA A 31 -8.52 19.44 -10.84
N LEU A 32 -8.66 18.96 -9.60
CA LEU A 32 -8.54 19.77 -8.40
C LEU A 32 -7.05 19.98 -8.16
N ASN A 33 -6.55 21.21 -8.26
CA ASN A 33 -5.14 21.58 -8.10
C ASN A 33 -4.65 21.43 -6.64
N VAL A 34 -4.96 20.31 -5.98
CA VAL A 34 -4.45 19.94 -4.67
C VAL A 34 -3.04 19.41 -4.89
N GLU A 35 -2.06 20.24 -4.56
CA GLU A 35 -0.65 19.88 -4.69
C GLU A 35 -0.31 18.80 -3.66
N ILE A 36 -0.14 17.57 -4.14
CA ILE A 36 0.32 16.44 -3.34
C ILE A 36 1.81 16.60 -3.11
N ASN A 37 2.23 16.66 -1.84
CA ASN A 37 3.63 16.73 -1.47
C ASN A 37 4.13 15.40 -0.87
N SER A 38 5.43 15.32 -0.61
CA SER A 38 6.06 14.12 -0.06
C SER A 38 5.56 13.74 1.34
N SER A 39 5.04 14.69 2.13
CA SER A 39 4.46 14.42 3.45
C SER A 39 3.13 13.67 3.35
N ASP A 40 2.33 13.94 2.31
CA ASP A 40 1.10 13.19 2.05
C ASP A 40 1.40 11.73 1.68
N VAL A 41 2.42 11.53 0.84
CA VAL A 41 2.92 10.20 0.46
C VAL A 41 3.50 9.49 1.69
N TYR A 42 4.27 10.19 2.53
CA TYR A 42 4.89 9.64 3.74
C TYR A 42 3.86 9.05 4.71
N ARG A 43 2.73 9.73 4.94
CA ARG A 43 1.68 9.22 5.82
C ARG A 43 1.13 7.88 5.33
N THR A 44 0.96 7.76 4.01
CA THR A 44 0.50 6.52 3.39
C THR A 44 1.57 5.43 3.50
N ALA A 45 2.84 5.77 3.25
CA ALA A 45 3.96 4.85 3.41
C ALA A 45 4.08 4.32 4.85
N LYS A 46 3.87 5.17 5.87
CA LYS A 46 3.92 4.71 7.27
C LYS A 46 2.76 3.79 7.63
N ALA A 47 1.56 4.05 7.10
CA ALA A 47 0.43 3.15 7.30
C ALA A 47 0.69 1.76 6.67
N ILE A 48 1.33 1.70 5.50
CA ILE A 48 1.77 0.45 4.87
C ILE A 48 2.79 -0.27 5.77
N ASP A 49 3.81 0.45 6.23
CA ASP A 49 4.86 -0.09 7.10
C ASP A 49 4.29 -0.70 8.39
N GLU A 50 3.44 0.05 9.10
CA GLU A 50 2.74 -0.46 10.29
C GLU A 50 1.83 -1.66 10.00
N ASN A 51 1.23 -1.71 8.81
CA ASN A 51 0.43 -2.85 8.38
C ASN A 51 1.30 -4.11 8.24
N ILE A 52 2.48 -3.99 7.63
CA ILE A 52 3.41 -5.11 7.48
C ILE A 52 3.95 -5.56 8.84
N GLU A 53 4.29 -4.63 9.74
CA GLU A 53 4.69 -4.97 11.11
C GLU A 53 3.60 -5.80 11.82
N LYS A 54 2.33 -5.39 11.70
CA LYS A 54 1.20 -6.14 12.28
C LYS A 54 0.99 -7.50 11.63
N ILE A 55 1.22 -7.63 10.32
CA ILE A 55 1.19 -8.92 9.61
C ILE A 55 2.28 -9.83 10.18
N ALA A 56 3.52 -9.35 10.30
CA ALA A 56 4.63 -10.11 10.87
C ALA A 56 4.34 -10.56 12.32
N LEU A 57 3.87 -9.65 13.16
CA LEU A 57 3.51 -9.94 14.55
C LEU A 57 2.37 -10.97 14.65
N SER A 58 1.39 -10.93 13.76
CA SER A 58 0.29 -11.91 13.75
C SER A 58 0.75 -13.34 13.48
N ARG A 59 1.91 -13.50 12.81
CA ARG A 59 2.58 -14.78 12.57
C ARG A 59 3.61 -15.13 13.65
N GLY A 60 3.78 -14.27 14.66
CA GLY A 60 4.77 -14.44 15.73
C GLY A 60 6.20 -14.15 15.29
N TYR A 61 6.40 -13.39 14.22
CA TYR A 61 7.73 -13.03 13.75
C TYR A 61 8.26 -11.78 14.46
N GLU A 62 9.38 -11.94 15.16
CA GLU A 62 10.16 -10.83 15.71
C GLU A 62 11.26 -10.46 14.72
N LEU A 63 10.91 -9.59 13.76
CA LEU A 63 11.81 -9.16 12.71
C LEU A 63 12.60 -7.93 13.17
N THR A 64 13.92 -8.07 13.24
CA THR A 64 14.84 -6.93 13.39
C THR A 64 15.49 -6.68 12.04
N LEU A 65 15.41 -5.45 11.55
CA LEU A 65 16.07 -5.01 10.33
C LEU A 65 17.20 -4.05 10.68
N ASP A 66 18.31 -4.17 9.96
CA ASP A 66 19.35 -3.16 9.99
C ASP A 66 18.90 -1.95 9.15
N ASP A 67 18.98 -0.76 9.74
CA ASP A 67 18.68 0.49 9.03
C ASP A 67 19.77 0.77 7.99
N GLU A 68 19.45 0.57 6.71
CA GLU A 68 20.35 0.94 5.63
C GLU A 68 20.32 2.46 5.39
N PRO A 69 21.49 3.14 5.41
CA PRO A 69 21.55 4.57 5.19
C PRO A 69 21.10 4.90 3.76
N SER A 70 20.06 5.74 3.65
CA SER A 70 19.54 6.25 2.38
C SER A 70 19.63 7.77 2.32
N PHE A 71 20.18 8.29 1.22
CA PHE A 71 20.37 9.72 0.97
C PHE A 71 19.94 10.11 -0.44
N ASN A 72 19.51 11.36 -0.62
CA ASN A 72 19.25 12.00 -1.93
C ASN A 72 18.30 11.21 -2.85
N LYS A 73 17.30 10.55 -2.27
CA LYS A 73 16.29 9.82 -3.05
C LYS A 73 15.31 10.78 -3.70
N SER A 74 14.98 10.48 -4.94
CA SER A 74 14.01 11.21 -5.76
C SER A 74 12.61 10.58 -5.68
N SER A 75 11.60 11.30 -6.18
CA SER A 75 10.26 10.75 -6.33
C SER A 75 10.22 9.50 -7.22
N HIS A 76 11.12 9.41 -8.21
CA HIS A 76 11.22 8.22 -9.05
C HIS A 76 11.74 7.00 -8.29
N ASP A 77 12.71 7.19 -7.39
CA ASP A 77 13.23 6.11 -6.55
C ASP A 77 12.16 5.54 -5.62
N VAL A 78 11.34 6.42 -5.03
CA VAL A 78 10.16 6.02 -4.24
C VAL A 78 9.20 5.18 -5.07
N TYR A 79 8.91 5.60 -6.31
CA TYR A 79 8.03 4.87 -7.20
C TYR A 79 8.55 3.45 -7.50
N GLN A 80 9.83 3.32 -7.85
CA GLN A 80 10.44 2.03 -8.17
C GLN A 80 10.51 1.10 -6.95
N GLU A 81 10.83 1.65 -5.77
CA GLU A 81 10.84 0.89 -4.53
C GLU A 81 9.45 0.36 -4.20
N THR A 82 8.42 1.20 -4.35
CA THR A 82 7.03 0.82 -4.10
C THR A 82 6.54 -0.24 -5.09
N LEU A 83 6.93 -0.16 -6.37
CA LEU A 83 6.63 -1.21 -7.34
C LEU A 83 7.28 -2.55 -6.95
N SER A 84 8.54 -2.50 -6.52
CA SER A 84 9.27 -3.71 -6.12
C SER A 84 8.65 -4.33 -4.87
N PHE A 85 8.27 -3.49 -3.90
CA PHE A 85 7.47 -3.90 -2.75
C PHE A 85 6.17 -4.61 -3.15
N MET A 86 5.43 -4.08 -4.12
CA MET A 86 4.19 -4.71 -4.60
C MET A 86 4.45 -6.04 -5.33
N ASP A 87 5.56 -6.14 -6.08
CA ASP A 87 5.99 -7.41 -6.69
C ASP A 87 6.24 -8.48 -5.61
N ASP A 88 6.89 -8.13 -4.49
CA ASP A 88 7.14 -9.04 -3.38
C ASP A 88 5.87 -9.34 -2.57
N LEU A 89 4.96 -8.37 -2.38
CA LEU A 89 3.64 -8.65 -1.82
C LEU A 89 2.87 -9.68 -2.65
N ARG A 90 2.96 -9.61 -3.98
CA ARG A 90 2.33 -10.59 -4.86
C ARG A 90 2.95 -11.98 -4.66
N ILE A 91 4.26 -12.07 -4.44
CA ILE A 91 4.93 -13.33 -4.11
C ILE A 91 4.44 -13.86 -2.76
N LEU A 92 4.37 -13.02 -1.73
CA LEU A 92 3.85 -13.41 -0.42
C LEU A 92 2.40 -13.93 -0.51
N ALA A 93 1.55 -13.27 -1.31
CA ALA A 93 0.17 -13.69 -1.52
C ALA A 93 0.00 -14.99 -2.31
N LEU A 94 1.09 -15.61 -2.81
CA LEU A 94 1.05 -16.97 -3.34
C LEU A 94 0.96 -18.02 -2.23
N ASN A 95 1.41 -17.69 -1.02
CA ASN A 95 1.21 -18.54 0.15
C ASN A 95 -0.29 -18.49 0.54
N PRO A 96 -0.97 -19.66 0.67
CA PRO A 96 -2.40 -19.73 0.98
C PRO A 96 -2.84 -18.96 2.23
N ASP A 97 -1.97 -18.83 3.24
CA ASP A 97 -2.29 -18.12 4.49
C ASP A 97 -2.41 -16.60 4.28
N PHE A 98 -1.74 -16.06 3.26
CA PHE A 98 -1.73 -14.62 2.92
C PHE A 98 -2.56 -14.32 1.67
N ALA A 99 -3.19 -15.35 1.07
CA ALA A 99 -3.86 -15.23 -0.21
C ALA A 99 -5.09 -14.33 -0.10
N ILE A 100 -5.07 -13.23 -0.88
CA ILE A 100 -6.20 -12.32 -1.02
C ILE A 100 -7.06 -12.71 -2.24
N PRO A 101 -8.40 -12.61 -2.16
CA PRO A 101 -9.27 -12.89 -3.30
C PRO A 101 -8.96 -11.99 -4.50
N GLY A 102 -8.62 -12.59 -5.65
CA GLY A 102 -8.24 -11.86 -6.86
C GLY A 102 -6.74 -11.58 -6.99
N GLY A 103 -5.95 -11.86 -5.95
CA GLY A 103 -4.51 -11.63 -5.91
C GLY A 103 -4.13 -10.14 -5.80
N VAL A 104 -2.83 -9.89 -5.66
CA VAL A 104 -2.27 -8.54 -5.60
C VAL A 104 -2.23 -7.92 -6.99
N LEU A 105 -2.86 -6.75 -7.15
CA LEU A 105 -2.92 -6.03 -8.41
C LEU A 105 -1.74 -5.07 -8.53
N ILE A 106 -0.88 -5.30 -9.51
CA ILE A 106 0.26 -4.41 -9.79
C ILE A 106 -0.12 -3.49 -10.96
N PRO A 107 -0.14 -2.17 -10.76
CA PRO A 107 -0.48 -1.24 -11.83
C PRO A 107 0.60 -1.22 -12.92
N ASP A 108 0.20 -0.82 -14.14
CA ASP A 108 1.13 -0.64 -15.24
C ASP A 108 2.25 0.34 -14.87
N ARG A 109 3.48 0.01 -15.26
CA ARG A 109 4.64 0.89 -15.04
C ARG A 109 4.44 2.23 -15.75
N LEU A 110 4.91 3.30 -15.14
CA LEU A 110 4.90 4.62 -15.77
C LEU A 110 5.59 4.56 -17.12
N ARG A 111 4.95 5.16 -18.13
CA ARG A 111 5.53 5.31 -19.47
C ARG A 111 6.64 6.35 -19.50
N THR A 112 6.65 7.27 -18.52
CA THR A 112 7.63 8.33 -18.35
C THR A 112 8.66 7.94 -17.30
N LYS A 113 9.89 8.44 -17.44
CA LYS A 113 10.96 8.24 -16.45
C LYS A 113 10.84 9.16 -15.23
N GLU A 114 9.92 10.11 -15.25
CA GLU A 114 9.69 11.02 -14.14
C GLU A 114 8.39 10.64 -13.44
N ALA A 115 8.49 10.28 -12.15
CA ALA A 115 7.35 10.04 -11.29
C ALA A 115 7.08 11.27 -10.43
N SER A 116 5.84 11.73 -10.40
CA SER A 116 5.41 12.82 -9.53
C SER A 116 5.03 12.30 -8.13
N SER A 117 4.91 13.20 -7.15
CA SER A 117 4.37 12.84 -5.83
C SER A 117 2.92 12.32 -5.93
N GLN A 118 2.17 12.76 -6.93
CA GLN A 118 0.82 12.24 -7.18
C GLN A 118 0.84 10.80 -7.71
N ASP A 119 1.81 10.45 -8.56
CA ASP A 119 1.97 9.06 -9.03
C ASP A 119 2.43 8.16 -7.87
N ASN A 120 3.33 8.64 -7.02
CA ASN A 120 3.72 7.94 -5.79
C ASN A 120 2.53 7.73 -4.85
N LEU A 121 1.73 8.75 -4.60
CA LEU A 121 0.55 8.61 -3.74
C LEU A 121 -0.47 7.64 -4.33
N ALA A 122 -0.67 7.66 -5.66
CA ALA A 122 -1.56 6.70 -6.31
C ALA A 122 -1.09 5.25 -6.12
N LEU A 123 0.21 4.99 -6.35
CA LEU A 123 0.81 3.68 -6.18
C LEU A 123 0.82 3.23 -4.70
N MET A 124 1.13 4.13 -3.78
CA MET A 124 1.08 3.86 -2.33
C MET A 124 -0.34 3.53 -1.86
N ASN A 125 -1.38 4.18 -2.39
CA ASN A 125 -2.75 3.82 -2.06
C ASN A 125 -3.12 2.43 -2.56
N ASP A 126 -2.66 2.07 -3.76
CA ASP A 126 -2.85 0.71 -4.28
C ASP A 126 -2.13 -0.28 -3.34
N ALA A 127 -0.86 -0.04 -2.98
CA ALA A 127 -0.11 -0.85 -2.01
C ALA A 127 -0.76 -0.95 -0.62
N LEU A 128 -1.29 0.16 -0.08
CA LEU A 128 -2.00 0.18 1.20
C LEU A 128 -3.22 -0.74 1.18
N ALA A 129 -4.03 -0.67 0.11
CA ALA A 129 -5.19 -1.52 -0.05
C ALA A 129 -4.83 -3.01 -0.03
N GLU A 130 -3.73 -3.40 -0.68
CA GLU A 130 -3.25 -4.78 -0.71
C GLU A 130 -2.77 -5.25 0.67
N THR A 131 -2.03 -4.42 1.41
CA THR A 131 -1.61 -4.78 2.79
C THR A 131 -2.80 -4.89 3.75
N ASP A 132 -3.81 -4.04 3.62
CA ASP A 132 -5.04 -4.13 4.42
C ASP A 132 -5.84 -5.39 4.05
N ALA A 133 -5.86 -5.80 2.78
CA ALA A 133 -6.49 -7.04 2.35
C ALA A 133 -5.81 -8.27 2.99
N ILE A 134 -4.47 -8.31 3.01
CA ILE A 134 -3.72 -9.37 3.68
C ILE A 134 -4.01 -9.40 5.18
N LYS A 135 -3.98 -8.24 5.86
CA LYS A 135 -4.37 -8.13 7.27
C LYS A 135 -5.78 -8.65 7.52
N TYR A 136 -6.72 -8.32 6.64
CA TYR A 136 -8.10 -8.78 6.74
C TYR A 136 -8.19 -10.30 6.68
N VAL A 137 -7.46 -10.95 5.77
CA VAL A 137 -7.39 -12.42 5.64
C VAL A 137 -6.82 -13.05 6.91
N LEU A 138 -5.78 -12.45 7.48
CA LEU A 138 -5.16 -12.89 8.74
C LEU A 138 -5.98 -12.55 10.01
N GLY A 139 -7.14 -11.91 9.86
CA GLY A 139 -7.99 -11.53 10.99
C GLY A 139 -7.45 -10.37 11.83
N VAL A 140 -6.43 -9.65 11.36
CA VAL A 140 -5.83 -8.49 12.05
C VAL A 140 -6.74 -7.26 11.83
N ARG A 141 -7.39 -6.78 12.89
CA ARG A 141 -8.37 -5.68 12.83
C ARG A 141 -7.83 -4.32 13.25
N GLU A 142 -6.62 -4.26 13.75
CA GLU A 142 -6.01 -3.01 14.20
C GLU A 142 -5.73 -2.07 13.02
N HIS A 143 -6.16 -0.83 13.12
CA HIS A 143 -5.88 0.19 12.12
C HIS A 143 -4.48 0.79 12.34
N ALA A 144 -3.82 1.22 11.25
CA ALA A 144 -2.62 2.04 11.34
C ALA A 144 -2.91 3.30 12.18
N ALA A 145 -1.94 3.71 12.99
CA ALA A 145 -2.07 4.91 13.79
C ALA A 145 -2.17 6.13 12.88
N GLN A 146 -3.15 6.99 13.12
CA GLN A 146 -3.28 8.21 12.34
C GLN A 146 -2.16 9.18 12.72
N LEU A 147 -1.17 9.34 11.84
CA LEU A 147 -0.07 10.26 12.08
C LEU A 147 -0.54 11.72 12.14
N SER A 148 -0.42 12.32 13.32
CA SER A 148 -0.54 13.77 13.52
C SER A 148 0.81 14.45 13.29
N SER A 149 1.41 14.32 12.10
CA SER A 149 2.67 14.99 11.81
C SER A 149 2.47 16.20 10.90
N HIS A 150 2.84 17.37 11.45
CA HIS A 150 3.02 18.65 10.77
C HIS A 150 4.45 18.84 10.24
N GLU A 151 5.31 17.82 10.35
CA GLU A 151 6.71 17.92 9.93
C GLU A 151 6.82 17.66 8.42
N GLU A 152 7.50 18.56 7.70
CA GLU A 152 7.75 18.39 6.28
C GLU A 152 8.67 17.18 6.04
N LYS A 153 8.22 16.24 5.22
CA LYS A 153 8.99 15.04 4.84
C LYS A 153 9.50 15.16 3.42
N SER A 154 10.70 14.65 3.19
CA SER A 154 11.34 14.56 1.88
C SER A 154 11.02 13.23 1.19
N ALA A 155 11.32 13.12 -0.11
CA ALA A 155 11.24 11.85 -0.82
C ALA A 155 12.19 10.78 -0.24
N THR A 156 13.29 11.19 0.41
CA THR A 156 14.20 10.27 1.11
C THR A 156 13.54 9.67 2.35
N ASP A 157 12.73 10.44 3.07
CA ASP A 157 12.01 9.92 4.24
C ASP A 157 10.93 8.93 3.82
N VAL A 158 10.21 9.21 2.73
CA VAL A 158 9.25 8.28 2.14
C VAL A 158 9.95 6.98 1.71
N PHE A 159 11.08 7.10 0.99
CA PHE A 159 11.85 5.97 0.51
C PHE A 159 12.28 5.05 1.67
N LYS A 160 12.79 5.62 2.77
CA LYS A 160 13.21 4.85 3.94
C LYS A 160 12.08 4.00 4.52
N VAL A 161 10.90 4.60 4.68
CA VAL A 161 9.75 3.91 5.27
C VAL A 161 9.28 2.77 4.36
N ILE A 162 9.13 3.01 3.05
CA ILE A 162 8.70 1.93 2.15
C ILE A 162 9.77 0.85 1.99
N ARG A 163 11.05 1.21 2.02
CA ARG A 163 12.17 0.26 2.00
C ARG A 163 12.15 -0.64 3.23
N HIS A 164 11.86 -0.08 4.40
CA HIS A 164 11.71 -0.87 5.63
C HIS A 164 10.56 -1.87 5.51
N ALA A 165 9.37 -1.43 5.09
CA ALA A 165 8.23 -2.31 4.83
C ALA A 165 8.55 -3.42 3.82
N HIS A 166 9.31 -3.10 2.77
CA HIS A 166 9.75 -4.05 1.76
C HIS A 166 10.71 -5.10 2.30
N ASN A 167 11.70 -4.68 3.08
CA ASN A 167 12.61 -5.61 3.75
C ASN A 167 11.85 -6.54 4.72
N LEU A 168 10.82 -6.05 5.41
CA LEU A 168 9.97 -6.89 6.27
C LEU A 168 9.22 -7.94 5.44
N VAL A 169 8.61 -7.57 4.31
CA VAL A 169 7.94 -8.54 3.42
C VAL A 169 8.91 -9.60 2.92
N GLN A 170 10.11 -9.22 2.50
CA GLN A 170 11.15 -10.16 2.08
C GLN A 170 11.50 -11.15 3.18
N LYS A 171 11.65 -10.67 4.42
CA LYS A 171 11.88 -11.56 5.57
C LYS A 171 10.72 -12.50 5.81
N ILE A 172 9.47 -12.03 5.77
CA ILE A 172 8.29 -12.90 5.90
C ILE A 172 8.32 -14.02 4.85
N ILE A 173 8.59 -13.68 3.59
CA ILE A 173 8.72 -14.66 2.49
C ILE A 173 9.83 -15.68 2.80
N GLU A 174 11.00 -15.23 3.26
CA GLU A 174 12.11 -16.12 3.64
C GLU A 174 11.72 -17.08 4.79
N PHE A 175 10.99 -16.60 5.80
CA PHE A 175 10.55 -17.42 6.93
C PHE A 175 9.53 -18.47 6.49
N GLU A 176 8.52 -18.07 5.72
CA GLU A 176 7.47 -18.97 5.23
C GLU A 176 8.04 -20.04 4.29
N ALA A 177 8.97 -19.66 3.39
CA ALA A 177 9.64 -20.62 2.52
C ALA A 177 10.41 -21.68 3.32
N ARG A 178 11.11 -21.31 4.40
CA ARG A 178 11.84 -22.27 5.26
C ARG A 178 10.90 -23.22 5.99
N ALA A 179 9.77 -22.73 6.49
CA ALA A 179 8.78 -23.55 7.20
C ALA A 179 8.19 -24.66 6.29
N GLU A 180 7.93 -24.35 5.01
CA GLU A 180 7.46 -25.35 4.03
C GLU A 180 8.47 -26.47 3.77
N PHE A 181 9.77 -26.14 3.73
CA PHE A 181 10.84 -27.13 3.55
C PHE A 181 10.98 -28.05 4.76
N GLU A 182 10.89 -27.52 5.98
CA GLU A 182 11.03 -28.32 7.21
C GLU A 182 9.81 -29.23 7.45
N GLY A 183 8.60 -28.78 7.09
CA GLY A 183 7.37 -29.58 7.19
C GLY A 183 7.23 -30.69 6.13
N SER A 184 8.09 -30.72 5.12
CA SER A 184 8.05 -31.71 4.03
C SER A 184 8.95 -32.94 4.25
N VAL A 185 9.62 -33.04 5.41
CA VAL A 185 10.59 -34.10 5.74
C VAL A 185 10.02 -35.17 6.70
N GLU A 186 8.73 -35.11 7.04
CA GLU A 186 8.06 -36.13 7.88
C GLU A 186 7.38 -37.26 7.09
#